data_AF-A0A348Q7M4-F1
#
_entry.id   AF-A0A348Q7M4-F1
#
_cell.length_a   1.000
_cell.length_b   1.000
_cell.length_c   1.000
_cell.angle_alpha   90.00
_cell.angle_beta   90.00
_cell.angle_gamma   90.00
#
_symmetry.space_group_name_H-M   'P 1'
#
loop_
_entity.id
_entity.type
_entity.pdbx_description
1 polymer ?
#
loop_
_entity_poly.entity_id
_entity_poly.type
_entity_poly.pdbx_seq_one_letter_code
_entity_poly.pdbx_strand_id
1 'polypeptide(L)'
;MSDKPDLSLDEGGAPHQSTEDGYETMTTQQGVPIADDQNHLKAGARGPMLTEDFIFREKIFHFDHERIPERVVHARGYGAHGYFETLDTLEDVTTADIFQRKGEKTNVFARFSTVAGNKGSPDLARDVRGFAVKFYTKEGNWDIVGNNIPVFFIQDAIKFPDLIHAAKPAPDRGFPQAQTAHD
;
A
#
# COMPACT_ATOMS: atom_id res chain seq x y z
N MET A 1 14.19 -37.27 8.89
CA MET A 1 13.30 -36.87 9.98
C MET A 1 13.81 -35.52 10.43
N SER A 2 13.08 -34.45 10.14
CA SER A 2 13.48 -33.08 10.49
C SER A 2 13.46 -32.94 12.01
N ASP A 3 14.56 -32.49 12.60
CA ASP A 3 14.60 -32.06 13.99
C ASP A 3 13.47 -31.05 14.21
N LYS A 4 12.58 -31.35 15.16
CA LYS A 4 11.58 -30.38 15.60
C LYS A 4 12.33 -29.35 16.43
N PRO A 5 12.08 -28.04 16.24
CA PRO A 5 12.63 -27.04 17.15
C PRO A 5 12.20 -27.40 18.57
N ASP A 6 13.14 -27.42 19.50
CA ASP A 6 12.89 -27.64 20.92
C ASP A 6 12.14 -26.42 21.46
N LEU A 7 10.81 -26.48 21.45
CA LEU A 7 9.98 -25.40 21.96
C LEU A 7 10.03 -25.44 23.48
N SER A 8 10.72 -24.46 24.08
CA SER A 8 10.61 -24.24 25.52
C SER A 8 9.15 -23.86 25.84
N LEU A 9 8.50 -24.65 26.70
CA LEU A 9 7.12 -24.40 27.12
C LEU A 9 7.10 -23.77 28.51
N ASP A 10 6.19 -22.84 28.74
CA ASP A 10 5.90 -22.33 30.09
C ASP A 10 5.13 -23.38 30.93
N GLU A 11 4.91 -23.09 32.23
CA GLU A 11 4.13 -23.97 33.12
C GLU A 11 2.69 -24.23 32.62
N GLY A 12 2.17 -23.36 31.74
CA GLY A 12 0.86 -23.47 31.09
C GLY A 12 0.87 -24.28 29.80
N GLY A 13 2.02 -24.75 29.33
CA GLY A 13 2.21 -25.48 28.08
C GLY A 13 2.24 -24.58 26.83
N ALA A 14 2.33 -23.27 26.99
CA ALA A 14 2.47 -22.34 25.88
C ALA A 14 3.94 -22.19 25.47
N PRO A 15 4.25 -22.06 24.18
CA PRO A 15 5.63 -21.87 23.73
C PRO A 15 6.15 -20.52 24.20
N HIS A 16 7.44 -20.49 24.54
CA HIS A 16 8.19 -19.28 24.85
C HIS A 16 9.39 -19.23 23.90
N GLN A 17 9.56 -18.09 23.21
CA GLN A 17 10.66 -17.88 22.28
C GLN A 17 11.62 -16.83 22.84
N SER A 18 12.91 -17.15 22.90
CA SER A 18 13.97 -16.21 23.22
C SER A 18 14.76 -15.85 21.96
N THR A 19 15.33 -14.65 21.92
CA THR A 19 16.25 -14.25 20.85
C THR A 19 17.52 -15.10 20.91
N GLU A 20 17.91 -15.67 19.77
CA GLU A 20 19.18 -16.40 19.61
C GLU A 20 20.32 -15.45 19.21
N ASP A 21 21.57 -15.85 19.47
CA ASP A 21 22.75 -15.09 19.07
C ASP A 21 22.79 -14.83 17.55
N GLY A 22 23.00 -13.57 17.17
CA GLY A 22 23.02 -13.13 15.77
C GLY A 22 21.69 -12.61 15.24
N TYR A 23 20.62 -12.64 16.03
CA TYR A 23 19.33 -12.01 15.71
C TYR A 23 19.08 -10.76 16.56
N GLU A 24 18.35 -9.79 16.01
CA GLU A 24 17.92 -8.61 16.76
C GLU A 24 16.80 -8.99 17.74
N THR A 25 16.90 -8.47 18.97
CA THR A 25 15.83 -8.65 19.97
C THR A 25 14.56 -7.94 19.52
N MET A 26 13.44 -8.66 19.56
CA MET A 26 12.14 -8.04 19.30
C MET A 26 11.85 -6.98 20.37
N THR A 27 11.43 -5.80 19.94
CA THR A 27 11.11 -4.68 20.84
C THR A 27 9.72 -4.14 20.56
N THR A 28 9.16 -3.49 21.56
CA THR A 28 8.04 -2.55 21.39
C THR A 28 8.48 -1.34 20.55
N GLN A 29 7.53 -0.54 20.08
CA GLN A 29 7.79 0.71 19.37
C GLN A 29 8.55 1.75 20.21
N GLN A 30 8.58 1.59 21.55
CA GLN A 30 9.37 2.41 22.47
C GLN A 30 10.76 1.82 22.78
N GLY A 31 11.15 0.72 22.11
CA GLY A 31 12.45 0.07 22.27
C GLY A 31 12.55 -0.84 23.50
N VAL A 32 11.44 -1.15 24.18
CA VAL A 32 11.44 -2.12 25.30
C VAL A 32 11.56 -3.54 24.76
N PRO A 33 12.56 -4.34 25.17
CA PRO A 33 12.69 -5.74 24.79
C PRO A 33 11.46 -6.57 25.16
N ILE A 34 11.00 -7.41 24.23
CA ILE A 34 9.88 -8.33 24.44
C ILE A 34 10.47 -9.72 24.76
N ALA A 35 10.18 -10.21 25.97
CA ALA A 35 10.65 -11.52 26.40
C ALA A 35 9.80 -12.68 25.85
N ASP A 36 8.49 -12.46 25.73
CA ASP A 36 7.53 -13.44 25.22
C ASP A 36 6.53 -12.75 24.29
N ASP A 37 6.56 -13.09 22.99
CA ASP A 37 5.62 -12.59 21.98
C ASP A 37 4.50 -13.61 21.65
N GLN A 38 4.43 -14.72 22.39
CA GLN A 38 3.48 -15.81 22.16
C GLN A 38 2.28 -15.75 23.12
N ASN A 39 2.45 -15.08 24.27
CA ASN A 39 1.49 -15.08 25.36
C ASN A 39 1.07 -13.68 25.80
N HIS A 40 -0.14 -13.59 26.33
CA HIS A 40 -0.59 -12.41 27.08
C HIS A 40 -0.20 -12.53 28.54
N LEU A 41 0.02 -11.39 29.20
CA LEU A 41 0.10 -11.31 30.65
C LEU A 41 -1.28 -11.65 31.26
N LYS A 42 -1.29 -12.66 32.13
CA LYS A 42 -2.50 -13.20 32.77
C LYS A 42 -2.35 -13.30 34.28
N ALA A 43 -3.46 -13.26 35.02
CA ALA A 43 -3.50 -13.59 36.45
C ALA A 43 -3.40 -15.12 36.68
N GLY A 44 -2.20 -15.68 36.50
CA GLY A 44 -1.94 -17.13 36.49
C GLY A 44 -2.13 -17.76 35.11
N ALA A 45 -1.55 -18.96 34.90
CA ALA A 45 -1.44 -19.59 33.57
C ALA A 45 -2.78 -19.72 32.82
N ARG A 46 -3.89 -19.95 33.55
CA ARG A 46 -5.26 -20.08 33.03
C ARG A 46 -6.21 -18.97 33.51
N GLY A 47 -5.66 -17.86 33.98
CA GLY A 47 -6.43 -16.72 34.46
C GLY A 47 -6.81 -15.73 33.35
N PRO A 48 -7.56 -14.68 33.70
CA PRO A 48 -7.89 -13.58 32.78
C PRO A 48 -6.65 -12.77 32.38
N MET A 49 -6.73 -12.10 31.22
CA MET A 49 -5.72 -11.14 30.76
C MET A 49 -5.68 -9.89 31.64
N LEU A 50 -4.51 -9.30 31.81
CA LEU A 50 -4.33 -8.08 32.58
C LEU A 50 -4.25 -6.84 31.66
N THR A 51 -4.98 -5.78 32.01
CA THR A 51 -4.95 -4.51 31.26
C THR A 51 -3.58 -3.83 31.27
N GLU A 52 -2.75 -4.11 32.28
CA GLU A 52 -1.39 -3.57 32.36
C GLU A 52 -0.44 -4.12 31.30
N ASP A 53 -0.83 -5.17 30.55
CA ASP A 53 -0.09 -5.69 29.40
C ASP A 53 0.01 -4.65 28.28
N PHE A 54 1.07 -3.84 28.34
CA PHE A 54 1.30 -2.78 27.36
C PHE A 54 1.85 -3.31 26.05
N ILE A 55 2.54 -4.46 26.06
CA ILE A 55 3.08 -5.10 24.85
C ILE A 55 1.92 -5.58 23.98
N PHE A 56 0.98 -6.34 24.55
CA PHE A 56 -0.23 -6.78 23.85
C PHE A 56 -1.03 -5.59 23.30
N ARG A 57 -1.29 -4.59 24.16
CA ARG A 57 -2.09 -3.42 23.76
C ARG A 57 -1.42 -2.64 22.64
N GLU A 58 -0.12 -2.41 22.70
CA GLU A 58 0.60 -1.70 21.64
C GLU A 58 0.52 -2.46 20.31
N LYS A 59 0.79 -3.77 20.33
CA LYS A 59 0.76 -4.63 19.14
C LYS A 59 -0.62 -4.66 18.48
N ILE A 60 -1.67 -4.90 19.26
CA ILE A 60 -3.06 -4.92 18.77
C ILE A 60 -3.51 -3.53 18.32
N PHE A 61 -3.16 -2.48 19.06
CA PHE A 61 -3.51 -1.12 18.67
C PHE A 61 -2.90 -0.76 17.31
N HIS A 62 -1.64 -1.10 17.05
CA HIS A 62 -1.04 -0.88 15.74
C HIS A 62 -1.76 -1.69 14.64
N PHE A 63 -2.06 -2.97 14.89
CA PHE A 63 -2.80 -3.84 13.96
C PHE A 63 -4.19 -3.28 13.61
N ASP A 64 -4.97 -2.89 14.61
CA ASP A 64 -6.34 -2.37 14.46
C ASP A 64 -6.39 -1.09 13.61
N HIS A 65 -5.26 -0.37 13.49
CA HIS A 65 -5.15 0.89 12.76
C HIS A 65 -4.29 0.80 11.49
N GLU A 66 -3.97 -0.41 11.00
CA GLU A 66 -3.18 -0.59 9.78
C GLU A 66 -3.88 -0.09 8.51
N ARG A 67 -5.22 -0.02 8.51
CA ARG A 67 -6.00 0.31 7.32
C ARG A 67 -6.21 1.81 7.19
N ILE A 68 -5.60 2.39 6.17
CA ILE A 68 -5.93 3.73 5.66
C ILE A 68 -6.97 3.63 4.54
N PRO A 69 -7.80 4.66 4.30
CA PRO A 69 -8.72 4.68 3.18
C PRO A 69 -8.01 4.42 1.84
N GLU A 70 -8.66 3.64 0.97
CA GLU A 70 -8.19 3.49 -0.40
C GLU A 70 -8.43 4.78 -1.22
N ARG A 71 -7.79 4.86 -2.39
CA ARG A 71 -8.08 5.95 -3.34
C ARG A 71 -9.53 5.86 -3.79
N VAL A 72 -10.21 6.99 -3.93
CA VAL A 72 -11.62 7.06 -4.38
C VAL A 72 -11.80 6.37 -5.74
N VAL A 73 -10.83 6.56 -6.65
CA VAL A 73 -10.70 5.87 -7.93
C VAL A 73 -9.28 5.34 -8.05
N HIS A 74 -9.04 4.39 -8.94
CA HIS A 74 -7.72 3.78 -9.13
C HIS A 74 -7.15 3.13 -7.85
N ALA A 75 -8.03 2.53 -7.03
CA ALA A 75 -7.65 1.89 -5.77
C ALA A 75 -6.74 0.67 -6.00
N ARG A 76 -7.10 -0.20 -6.96
CA ARG A 76 -6.27 -1.33 -7.37
C ARG A 76 -5.13 -0.88 -8.27
N GLY A 77 -3.89 -1.13 -7.86
CA GLY A 77 -2.73 -0.77 -8.65
C GLY A 77 -1.40 -1.18 -8.06
N TYR A 78 -0.36 -1.11 -8.88
CA TYR A 78 1.01 -1.55 -8.59
C TYR A 78 1.99 -0.47 -8.97
N GLY A 79 3.11 -0.39 -8.25
CA GLY A 79 4.14 0.60 -8.54
C GLY A 79 5.54 0.00 -8.66
N ALA A 80 6.38 0.69 -9.40
CA ALA A 80 7.78 0.32 -9.61
C ALA A 80 8.66 1.59 -9.68
N HIS A 81 9.87 1.48 -9.14
CA HIS A 81 10.91 2.48 -9.32
C HIS A 81 11.65 2.27 -10.64
N GLY A 82 12.17 3.37 -11.18
CA GLY A 82 13.01 3.35 -12.37
C GLY A 82 13.66 4.71 -12.61
N TYR A 83 14.08 4.94 -13.85
CA TYR A 83 14.56 6.25 -14.28
C TYR A 83 13.99 6.61 -15.65
N PHE A 84 13.84 7.91 -15.87
CA PHE A 84 13.64 8.52 -17.18
C PHE A 84 14.99 9.05 -17.67
N GLU A 85 15.29 8.90 -18.96
CA GLU A 85 16.52 9.42 -19.57
C GLU A 85 16.19 10.37 -20.72
N THR A 86 16.75 11.58 -20.66
CA THR A 86 16.63 12.57 -21.73
C THR A 86 17.58 12.21 -22.87
N LEU A 87 17.06 11.75 -24.00
CA LEU A 87 17.89 11.30 -25.13
C LEU A 87 18.53 12.44 -25.92
N ASP A 88 17.81 13.55 -26.08
CA ASP A 88 18.26 14.80 -26.69
C ASP A 88 17.62 15.97 -25.92
N THR A 89 18.25 17.13 -25.94
CA THR A 89 17.77 18.31 -25.19
C THR A 89 16.51 18.89 -25.84
N LEU A 90 15.65 19.49 -25.02
CA LEU A 90 14.47 20.26 -25.46
C LEU A 90 14.52 21.71 -24.97
N GLU A 91 15.74 22.26 -24.84
CA GLU A 91 15.99 23.62 -24.34
C GLU A 91 15.37 24.72 -25.22
N ASP A 92 15.11 24.42 -26.49
CA ASP A 92 14.45 25.30 -27.45
C ASP A 92 12.91 25.36 -27.27
N VAL A 93 12.32 24.39 -26.57
CA VAL A 93 10.86 24.25 -26.38
C VAL A 93 10.43 24.52 -24.95
N THR A 94 11.26 24.17 -23.96
CA THR A 94 10.89 24.24 -22.54
C THR A 94 12.08 24.52 -21.64
N THR A 95 11.82 25.18 -20.51
CA THR A 95 12.82 25.43 -19.45
C THR A 95 12.83 24.34 -18.37
N ALA A 96 12.00 23.30 -18.48
CA ALA A 96 11.92 22.26 -17.46
C ALA A 96 13.26 21.52 -17.32
N ASP A 97 13.85 21.55 -16.13
CA ASP A 97 15.20 21.06 -15.84
C ASP A 97 15.49 19.64 -16.35
N ILE A 98 14.48 18.76 -16.27
CA ILE A 98 14.56 17.36 -16.70
C ILE A 98 14.96 17.18 -18.17
N PHE A 99 14.70 18.16 -19.05
CA PHE A 99 14.96 18.07 -20.49
C PHE A 99 16.18 18.87 -20.97
N GLN A 100 16.93 19.49 -20.07
CA GLN A 100 17.99 20.43 -20.45
C GLN A 100 19.31 19.75 -20.80
N ARG A 101 19.51 18.49 -20.43
CA ARG A 101 20.81 17.79 -20.57
C ARG A 101 20.62 16.40 -21.15
N LYS A 102 21.28 16.14 -22.28
CA LYS A 102 21.33 14.83 -22.93
C LYS A 102 21.99 13.78 -22.03
N GLY A 103 21.40 12.60 -21.96
CA GLY A 103 21.81 11.47 -21.13
C GLY A 103 21.49 11.61 -19.65
N GLU A 104 20.82 12.68 -19.23
CA GLU A 104 20.46 12.86 -17.82
C GLU A 104 19.40 11.85 -17.41
N LYS A 105 19.67 11.15 -16.30
CA LYS A 105 18.75 10.20 -15.68
C LYS A 105 18.04 10.85 -14.51
N THR A 106 16.72 10.94 -14.59
CA THR A 106 15.85 11.39 -13.51
C THR A 106 15.14 10.20 -12.89
N ASN A 107 15.26 10.05 -11.57
CA ASN A 107 14.56 8.98 -10.85
C ASN A 107 13.04 9.15 -11.01
N VAL A 108 12.35 8.03 -11.18
CA VAL A 108 10.88 8.02 -11.28
C VAL A 108 10.27 6.93 -10.42
N PHE A 109 9.00 7.13 -10.09
CA PHE A 109 8.11 6.08 -9.59
C PHE A 109 6.86 6.05 -10.45
N ALA A 110 6.61 4.91 -11.10
CA ALA A 110 5.41 4.69 -11.89
C ALA A 110 4.39 3.89 -11.07
N ARG A 111 3.10 4.23 -11.19
CA ARG A 111 1.98 3.45 -10.67
C ARG A 111 0.95 3.17 -11.76
N PHE A 112 0.69 1.88 -11.98
CA PHE A 112 -0.35 1.37 -12.87
C PHE A 112 -1.59 0.99 -12.08
N SER A 113 -2.78 1.12 -12.66
CA SER A 113 -4.04 0.85 -11.94
C SER A 113 -5.21 0.57 -12.87
N THR A 114 -6.26 -0.08 -12.36
CA THR A 114 -7.62 0.01 -12.93
C THR A 114 -8.30 1.30 -12.43
N VAL A 115 -9.60 1.52 -12.61
CA VAL A 115 -10.30 2.75 -12.20
C VAL A 115 -11.41 2.48 -11.19
N ALA A 116 -12.42 1.69 -11.56
CA ALA A 116 -13.69 1.57 -10.82
C ALA A 116 -13.57 0.63 -9.61
N GLY A 117 -12.74 -0.40 -9.73
CA GLY A 117 -12.59 -1.45 -8.72
C GLY A 117 -11.96 -0.97 -7.41
N ASN A 118 -12.35 -1.59 -6.31
CA ASN A 118 -11.72 -1.38 -4.99
C ASN A 118 -10.31 -1.99 -4.94
N LYS A 119 -9.55 -1.77 -3.86
CA LYS A 119 -8.17 -2.27 -3.68
C LYS A 119 -8.03 -3.79 -3.87
N GLY A 120 -9.09 -4.55 -3.62
CA GLY A 120 -9.14 -6.02 -3.74
C GLY A 120 -9.69 -6.56 -5.06
N SER A 121 -10.03 -5.71 -6.03
CA SER A 121 -10.60 -6.14 -7.31
C SER A 121 -9.59 -6.85 -8.22
N PRO A 122 -10.03 -7.70 -9.17
CA PRO A 122 -9.12 -8.38 -10.11
C PRO A 122 -8.46 -7.42 -11.11
N ASP A 123 -7.23 -7.76 -11.52
CA ASP A 123 -6.44 -6.92 -12.45
C ASP A 123 -6.95 -6.93 -13.89
N LEU A 124 -7.55 -8.05 -14.30
CA LEU A 124 -7.97 -8.28 -15.69
C LEU A 124 -9.42 -7.82 -15.97
N ALA A 125 -10.06 -7.11 -15.05
CA ALA A 125 -11.37 -6.49 -15.28
C ALA A 125 -11.32 -5.55 -16.49
N ARG A 126 -12.32 -5.59 -17.39
CA ARG A 126 -12.40 -4.63 -18.50
C ARG A 126 -12.65 -3.23 -17.92
N ASP A 127 -11.64 -2.38 -18.01
CA ASP A 127 -11.67 -1.03 -17.44
C ASP A 127 -10.58 -0.17 -18.13
N VAL A 128 -10.60 1.14 -17.94
CA VAL A 128 -9.45 2.00 -18.26
C VAL A 128 -8.29 1.65 -17.35
N ARG A 129 -7.06 1.94 -17.79
CA ARG A 129 -5.86 1.78 -16.97
C ARG A 129 -5.21 3.11 -16.70
N GLY A 130 -5.03 3.45 -15.42
CA GLY A 130 -4.21 4.59 -15.03
C GLY A 130 -2.73 4.27 -15.19
N PHE A 131 -1.97 5.23 -15.71
CA PHE A 131 -0.52 5.22 -15.80
C PHE A 131 -0.01 6.57 -15.27
N ALA A 132 0.32 6.59 -13.98
CA ALA A 132 0.85 7.78 -13.32
C ALA A 132 2.36 7.64 -13.12
N VAL A 133 3.14 8.65 -13.52
CA VAL A 133 4.59 8.69 -13.33
C VAL A 133 4.95 9.94 -12.54
N LYS A 134 5.60 9.74 -11.40
CA LYS A 134 6.21 10.81 -10.61
C LYS A 134 7.68 10.92 -11.00
N PHE A 135 8.10 12.12 -11.39
CA PHE A 135 9.47 12.49 -11.70
C PHE A 135 10.05 13.26 -10.52
N TYR A 136 11.15 12.75 -9.98
CA TYR A 136 11.89 13.40 -8.89
C TYR A 136 12.94 14.34 -9.51
N THR A 137 12.50 15.48 -10.04
CA THR A 137 13.39 16.45 -10.70
C THR A 137 14.14 17.31 -9.67
N LYS A 138 15.18 18.03 -10.12
CA LYS A 138 15.94 18.95 -9.25
C LYS A 138 15.16 20.21 -8.88
N GLU A 139 14.11 20.52 -9.62
CA GLU A 139 13.26 21.71 -9.44
C GLU A 139 11.88 21.37 -8.87
N GLY A 140 11.73 20.16 -8.32
CA GLY A 140 10.51 19.70 -7.66
C GLY A 140 9.93 18.45 -8.29
N ASN A 141 8.94 17.87 -7.60
CA ASN A 141 8.25 16.71 -8.13
C ASN A 141 7.31 17.13 -9.25
N TRP A 142 7.41 16.44 -10.39
CA TRP A 142 6.47 16.59 -11.49
C TRP A 142 5.72 15.28 -11.71
N ASP A 143 4.39 15.34 -11.81
CA ASP A 143 3.55 14.16 -11.98
C ASP A 143 2.85 14.21 -13.33
N ILE A 144 3.10 13.21 -14.18
CA ILE A 144 2.29 12.96 -15.37
C ILE A 144 1.28 11.87 -14.99
N VAL A 145 0.02 12.29 -14.77
CA VAL A 145 -1.07 11.41 -14.33
C VAL A 145 -1.97 11.09 -15.52
N GLY A 146 -1.62 10.05 -16.27
CA GLY A 146 -2.29 9.66 -17.51
C GLY A 146 -3.11 8.38 -17.40
N ASN A 147 -3.69 8.00 -18.55
CA ASN A 147 -4.38 6.73 -18.77
C ASN A 147 -3.79 6.02 -20.00
N ASN A 148 -4.14 4.74 -20.20
CA ASN A 148 -3.81 3.97 -21.41
C ASN A 148 -4.69 4.29 -22.63
N ILE A 149 -5.56 5.30 -22.52
CA ILE A 149 -6.42 5.79 -23.59
C ILE A 149 -6.16 7.29 -23.83
N PRO A 150 -6.27 7.78 -25.07
CA PRO A 150 -5.90 9.16 -25.42
C PRO A 150 -7.03 10.19 -25.18
N VAL A 151 -8.21 9.75 -24.75
CA VAL A 151 -9.38 10.60 -24.49
C VAL A 151 -10.02 10.21 -23.16
N PHE A 152 -10.87 11.08 -22.62
CA PHE A 152 -11.64 10.81 -21.41
C PHE A 152 -13.15 10.84 -21.69
N PHE A 153 -13.95 10.28 -20.77
CA PHE A 153 -15.39 10.07 -20.98
C PHE A 153 -16.24 11.35 -20.91
N ILE A 154 -15.73 12.37 -20.23
CA ILE A 154 -16.44 13.63 -19.94
C ILE A 154 -15.59 14.82 -20.37
N GLN A 155 -16.26 15.93 -20.69
CA GLN A 155 -15.61 17.17 -21.13
C GLN A 155 -15.40 18.16 -19.97
N ASP A 156 -16.25 18.13 -18.94
CA ASP A 156 -16.18 19.01 -17.77
C ASP A 156 -15.99 18.19 -16.49
N ALA A 157 -15.05 18.62 -15.64
CA ALA A 157 -14.71 17.96 -14.38
C ALA A 157 -15.87 17.93 -13.38
N ILE A 158 -16.84 18.84 -13.46
CA ILE A 158 -18.01 18.83 -12.59
C ILE A 158 -18.84 17.54 -12.73
N LYS A 159 -18.76 16.86 -13.88
CA LYS A 159 -19.44 15.58 -14.16
C LYS A 159 -18.66 14.36 -13.66
N PHE A 160 -17.48 14.55 -13.08
CA PHE A 160 -16.64 13.43 -12.61
C PHE A 160 -17.33 12.59 -11.53
N PRO A 161 -17.95 13.17 -10.49
CA PRO A 161 -18.68 12.37 -9.51
C PRO A 161 -19.82 11.57 -10.13
N ASP A 162 -20.56 12.15 -11.09
CA ASP A 162 -21.66 11.46 -11.78
C ASP A 162 -21.17 10.24 -12.56
N LEU A 163 -20.10 10.42 -13.36
CA LEU A 163 -19.47 9.33 -14.12
C LEU A 163 -18.99 8.20 -13.19
N ILE A 164 -18.28 8.57 -12.11
CA ILE A 164 -17.72 7.58 -11.19
C ILE A 164 -18.81 6.85 -10.42
N HIS A 165 -19.86 7.55 -9.97
CA HIS A 165 -21.01 6.91 -9.33
C HIS A 165 -21.73 5.96 -10.30
N ALA A 166 -21.87 6.34 -11.57
CA ALA A 166 -22.49 5.49 -12.59
C ALA A 166 -21.65 4.27 -12.99
N ALA A 167 -20.32 4.33 -12.89
CA ALA A 167 -19.44 3.20 -13.23
C ALA A 167 -19.11 2.30 -12.02
N LYS A 168 -19.37 2.76 -10.80
CA LYS A 168 -19.10 2.03 -9.56
C LYS A 168 -20.27 1.13 -9.16
N PRO A 169 -20.05 0.20 -8.20
CA PRO A 169 -21.12 -0.67 -7.73
C PRO A 169 -22.34 0.12 -7.26
N ALA A 170 -23.54 -0.37 -7.58
CA ALA A 170 -24.78 0.30 -7.20
C ALA A 170 -24.85 0.50 -5.67
N PRO A 171 -25.26 1.69 -5.19
CA PRO A 171 -25.11 2.08 -3.78
C PRO A 171 -26.01 1.29 -2.81
N ASP A 172 -27.11 0.72 -3.29
CA ASP A 172 -28.06 -0.07 -2.52
C ASP A 172 -27.55 -1.47 -2.18
N ARG A 173 -26.71 -2.05 -3.05
CA ARG A 173 -26.26 -3.45 -2.95
C ARG A 173 -24.75 -3.66 -3.02
N GLY A 174 -23.97 -2.64 -3.36
CA GLY A 174 -22.52 -2.74 -3.55
C GLY A 174 -22.10 -3.67 -4.69
N PHE A 175 -22.92 -3.80 -5.74
CA PHE A 175 -22.71 -4.72 -6.87
C PHE A 175 -23.04 -4.07 -8.22
N PRO A 176 -22.30 -4.36 -9.31
CA PRO A 176 -21.18 -5.30 -9.44
C PRO A 176 -19.80 -4.71 -9.09
N GLN A 177 -18.82 -5.58 -8.79
CA GLN A 177 -17.43 -5.17 -8.57
C GLN A 177 -16.65 -5.07 -9.88
N ALA A 178 -15.98 -3.94 -10.12
CA ALA A 178 -15.05 -3.71 -11.23
C ALA A 178 -15.63 -4.06 -12.62
N GLN A 179 -16.90 -3.73 -12.85
CA GLN A 179 -17.60 -3.99 -14.11
C GLN A 179 -18.50 -2.80 -14.42
N THR A 180 -18.44 -2.30 -15.66
CA THR A 180 -19.41 -1.31 -16.19
C THR A 180 -20.60 -1.98 -16.89
N ALA A 181 -20.73 -3.31 -16.76
CA ALA A 181 -21.80 -4.09 -17.35
C ALA A 181 -23.01 -4.15 -16.41
N HIS A 182 -23.60 -2.99 -16.13
CA HIS A 182 -24.84 -2.84 -15.38
C HIS A 182 -25.61 -1.61 -15.88
N ASP A 183 -26.90 -1.56 -15.52
CA ASP A 183 -27.81 -0.43 -15.77
C ASP A 183 -27.27 0.91 -15.25
#